data_AF-D8JXW5-F1
#
_entry.id   AF-D8JXW5-F1
#
_cell.length_a   1.000
_cell.length_b   1.000
_cell.length_c   1.000
_cell.angle_alpha   90.00
_cell.angle_beta   90.00
_cell.angle_gamma   90.00
#
_symmetry.space_group_name_H-M   'P 1'
#
loop_
_entity.id
_entity.type
_entity.pdbx_description
1 polymer ?
#
loop_
_entity_poly.entity_id
_entity_poly.type
_entity_poly.pdbx_seq_one_letter_code
_entity_poly.pdbx_strand_id
1 'polypeptide(L)'
;MNGPRFGSIALVIVLFALIAGGVYAYQRSQTEVLVDSPAVRVESNKATGETTVDAPFAHVEKDGSGTRVQAPGVDVNVPKEPPQVPSNP
;
A
#
# COMPACT_ATOMS: atom_id res chain seq x y z
N MET A 1 1.75 -40.12 -31.80
CA MET A 1 2.52 -40.21 -30.54
C MET A 1 2.69 -38.80 -29.97
N ASN A 2 1.76 -38.32 -29.13
CA ASN A 2 1.80 -36.95 -28.55
C ASN A 2 1.96 -36.99 -27.02
N GLY A 3 2.79 -37.90 -26.51
CA GLY A 3 2.86 -38.27 -25.10
C GLY A 3 3.68 -37.38 -24.13
N PRO A 4 4.73 -36.64 -24.54
CA PRO A 4 5.54 -35.90 -23.54
C PRO A 4 5.36 -34.37 -23.55
N ARG A 5 4.87 -33.77 -24.63
CA ARG A 5 4.84 -32.30 -24.80
C ARG A 5 3.82 -31.61 -23.91
N PHE A 6 2.66 -32.23 -23.70
CA PHE A 6 1.62 -31.68 -22.83
C PHE A 6 2.04 -31.65 -21.36
N GLY A 7 2.78 -32.66 -20.91
CA GLY A 7 3.33 -32.70 -19.54
C GLY A 7 4.37 -31.60 -19.31
N SER A 8 5.26 -31.37 -20.28
CA SER A 8 6.24 -30.29 -20.20
C SER A 8 5.60 -28.90 -20.21
N ILE A 9 4.56 -28.68 -21.01
CA ILE A 9 3.83 -27.41 -21.05
C ILE A 9 3.13 -27.14 -19.71
N ALA A 10 2.45 -28.16 -19.15
CA ALA A 10 1.80 -28.03 -17.85
C ALA A 10 2.81 -27.72 -16.72
N LEU A 11 3.98 -28.37 -16.75
CA LEU A 11 5.05 -28.11 -15.78
C LEU A 11 5.54 -26.65 -15.84
N VAL A 12 5.75 -26.11 -17.04
CA VAL A 12 6.21 -24.73 -17.22
C VAL A 12 5.17 -23.72 -16.72
N ILE A 13 3.89 -23.97 -16.98
CA ILE A 13 2.80 -23.09 -16.50
C ILE A 13 2.75 -23.08 -14.96
N VAL A 14 2.85 -24.26 -14.33
CA VAL A 14 2.87 -24.37 -12.87
C VAL A 14 4.08 -23.66 -12.27
N LEU A 15 5.27 -23.84 -12.87
CA LEU A 15 6.49 -23.18 -12.41
C LEU A 15 6.38 -21.66 -12.51
N PHE A 16 5.81 -21.16 -13.62
CA PHE A 16 5.60 -19.72 -13.81
C PHE A 16 4.61 -19.15 -12.80
N ALA A 17 3.50 -19.86 -12.53
CA ALA A 17 2.53 -19.46 -11.52
C ALA A 17 3.14 -19.40 -10.10
N LEU A 18 4.03 -20.33 -9.77
CA LEU A 18 4.76 -20.33 -8.50
C LEU A 18 5.73 -19.16 -8.39
N ILE A 19 6.47 -18.85 -9.45
CA ILE A 19 7.40 -17.71 -9.48
C ILE A 19 6.62 -16.39 -9.38
N ALA A 20 5.59 -16.20 -10.21
CA ALA A 20 4.76 -15.00 -10.20
C ALA A 20 4.04 -14.82 -8.85
N GLY A 21 3.47 -15.90 -8.30
CA GLY A 21 2.84 -15.89 -6.97
C GLY A 21 3.82 -15.57 -5.85
N GLY A 22 5.03 -16.15 -5.89
CA GLY A 22 6.10 -15.86 -4.95
C GLY A 22 6.58 -14.40 -5.01
N VAL A 23 6.79 -13.86 -6.22
CA VAL A 23 7.16 -12.45 -6.42
C VAL A 23 6.06 -11.51 -5.94
N TYR A 24 4.80 -11.82 -6.22
CA TYR A 24 3.66 -11.02 -5.74
C TYR A 24 3.55 -11.02 -4.20
N ALA A 25 3.70 -12.19 -3.57
CA ALA A 25 3.71 -12.30 -2.11
C ALA A 25 4.91 -11.59 -1.46
N TYR A 26 6.08 -11.66 -2.11
CA TYR A 26 7.29 -10.98 -1.65
C TYR A 26 7.18 -9.46 -1.76
N GLN A 27 6.70 -8.93 -2.90
CA GLN A 27 6.43 -7.49 -3.07
C GLN A 27 5.36 -6.99 -2.09
N ARG A 28 4.35 -7.81 -1.78
CA ARG A 28 3.35 -7.47 -0.76
C ARG A 28 3.97 -7.33 0.64
N SER A 29 5.01 -8.11 0.94
CA SER A 29 5.66 -8.14 2.26
C SER A 29 6.74 -7.06 2.44
N GLN A 30 7.33 -6.54 1.35
CA GLN A 30 8.43 -5.57 1.38
C GLN A 30 7.99 -4.09 1.43
N THR A 31 6.70 -3.79 1.66
CA THR A 31 6.22 -2.38 1.73
C THR A 31 6.04 -1.88 3.15
N GLU A 32 6.87 -2.31 4.09
CA GLU A 32 7.16 -1.51 5.29
C GLU A 32 8.32 -0.60 4.92
N VAL A 33 8.00 0.55 4.31
CA VAL A 33 8.98 1.60 4.03
C VAL A 33 9.28 2.33 5.34
N LEU A 34 10.05 1.67 6.21
CA LEU A 34 10.61 2.31 7.40
C LEU A 34 11.82 3.15 6.94
N VAL A 35 11.56 4.38 6.50
CA VAL A 35 12.63 5.35 6.25
C VAL A 35 13.02 5.90 7.61
N ASP A 36 14.07 5.34 8.20
CA ASP A 36 14.70 5.89 9.41
C ASP A 36 15.72 6.96 8.97
N SER A 37 15.20 8.12 8.57
CA SER A 37 16.02 9.34 8.48
C SER A 37 15.97 10.02 9.85
N PRO A 38 17.06 10.60 10.37
CA PRO A 38 17.17 11.08 11.76
C PRO A 38 16.14 12.15 12.18
N ALA A 39 15.26 12.57 11.28
CA ALA A 39 14.20 13.53 11.50
C ALA A 39 12.80 13.00 11.16
N VAL A 40 12.65 11.96 10.33
CA VAL A 40 11.35 11.54 9.80
C VAL A 40 11.19 10.04 9.91
N ARG A 41 10.11 9.60 10.57
CA ARG A 41 9.68 8.21 10.70
C ARG A 41 8.38 8.02 9.91
N VAL A 42 8.33 6.99 9.08
CA VAL A 42 7.14 6.62 8.29
C VAL A 42 6.74 5.20 8.68
N GLU A 43 5.49 5.04 9.10
CA GLU A 43 4.88 3.75 9.42
C GLU A 43 3.66 3.55 8.54
N SER A 44 3.59 2.44 7.81
CA SER A 44 2.48 2.14 6.91
C SER A 44 1.99 0.71 7.17
N ASN A 45 0.80 0.58 7.74
CA ASN A 45 0.18 -0.72 7.95
C ASN A 45 -0.66 -1.11 6.74
N LYS A 46 -0.17 -2.08 5.95
CA LYS A 46 -0.85 -2.53 4.73
C LYS A 46 -2.09 -3.39 4.99
N ALA A 47 -2.24 -3.95 6.20
CA ALA A 47 -3.40 -4.77 6.56
C ALA A 47 -4.64 -3.90 6.83
N THR A 48 -4.43 -2.73 7.46
CA THR A 48 -5.49 -1.77 7.78
C THR A 48 -5.58 -0.61 6.79
N GLY A 49 -4.50 -0.36 6.03
CA GLY A 49 -4.37 0.80 5.13
C GLY A 49 -3.99 2.09 5.86
N GLU A 50 -3.62 2.00 7.14
CA GLU A 50 -3.21 3.13 7.98
C GLU A 50 -1.79 3.59 7.63
N THR A 51 -1.54 4.89 7.73
CA THR A 51 -0.21 5.46 7.51
C THR A 51 0.03 6.61 8.48
N THR A 52 1.13 6.53 9.21
CA THR A 52 1.60 7.58 10.12
C THR A 52 2.96 8.08 9.63
N VAL A 53 3.12 9.40 9.55
CA VAL A 53 4.38 10.05 9.24
C VAL A 53 4.67 11.04 10.35
N ASP A 54 5.72 10.75 11.11
CA ASP A 54 6.24 11.61 12.17
C ASP A 54 7.50 12.32 11.67
N ALA A 55 7.40 13.64 11.50
CA ALA A 55 8.51 14.54 11.22
C ALA A 55 8.66 15.56 12.36
N PRO A 56 9.78 16.29 12.49
CA PRO A 56 10.06 17.09 13.69
C PRO A 56 9.10 18.27 13.87
N PHE A 57 8.47 18.70 12.77
CA PHE A 57 7.53 19.82 12.72
C PHE A 57 6.23 19.46 12.00
N ALA A 58 6.01 18.18 11.68
CA ALA A 58 4.80 17.78 10.98
C ALA A 58 4.42 16.36 11.38
N HIS A 59 3.15 16.15 11.66
CA HIS A 59 2.57 14.86 11.93
C HIS A 59 1.45 14.61 10.93
N VAL A 60 1.54 13.50 10.19
CA VAL A 60 0.50 13.08 9.25
C VAL A 60 -0.03 11.74 9.70
N GLU A 61 -1.35 11.66 9.85
CA GLU A 61 -2.06 10.43 10.20
C GLU A 61 -3.12 10.16 9.13
N LYS A 62 -3.15 8.93 8.64
CA LYS A 62 -4.15 8.45 7.70
C LYS A 62 -4.78 7.19 8.25
N ASP A 63 -6.10 7.23 8.38
CA ASP A 63 -6.90 6.15 8.97
C ASP A 63 -8.15 5.86 8.12
N GLY A 64 -9.08 5.09 8.68
CA GLY A 64 -10.36 4.78 8.03
C GLY A 64 -11.28 5.98 7.82
N SER A 65 -11.06 7.09 8.52
CA SER A 65 -11.88 8.31 8.51
C SER A 65 -11.37 9.37 7.51
N GLY A 66 -10.06 9.41 7.27
CA GLY A 66 -9.47 10.41 6.38
C GLY A 66 -7.95 10.54 6.50
N THR A 67 -7.45 11.71 6.16
CA THR A 67 -6.04 12.09 6.33
C THR A 67 -5.98 13.39 7.09
N ARG A 68 -5.27 13.38 8.22
CA ARG A 68 -5.00 14.57 9.03
C ARG A 68 -3.54 14.95 8.94
N VAL A 69 -3.27 16.23 8.72
CA VAL A 69 -1.93 16.81 8.64
C VAL A 69 -1.84 17.93 9.66
N GLN A 70 -0.95 17.80 10.62
CA GLN A 70 -0.70 18.76 11.68
C GLN A 70 0.72 19.30 11.55
N ALA A 71 0.89 20.62 11.44
CA ALA A 71 2.17 21.31 11.42
C ALA A 71 2.02 22.71 12.05
N PRO A 72 3.11 23.42 12.41
CA PRO A 72 3.03 24.78 12.89
C PRO A 72 2.23 25.69 11.94
N GLY A 73 1.10 26.21 12.42
CA GLY A 73 0.22 27.08 11.64
C GLY A 73 -0.73 26.37 10.66
N VAL A 74 -0.74 25.03 10.62
CA VAL A 74 -1.63 24.25 9.73
C VAL A 74 -2.19 23.01 10.44
N ASP A 75 -3.51 22.87 10.46
CA ASP A 75 -4.21 21.63 10.80
C ASP A 75 -5.22 21.37 9.69
N VAL A 76 -4.94 20.38 8.85
CA VAL A 76 -5.75 20.02 7.70
C VAL A 76 -6.36 18.65 7.96
N ASN A 77 -7.69 18.56 7.91
CA ASN A 77 -8.42 17.29 7.97
C ASN A 77 -9.13 17.06 6.63
N VAL A 78 -8.72 16.03 5.91
CA VAL A 78 -9.31 15.62 4.63
C VAL A 78 -10.10 14.33 4.85
N PRO A 79 -11.44 14.36 4.79
CA PRO A 79 -12.25 13.15 4.90
C PRO A 79 -12.02 12.21 3.72
N LYS A 80 -12.19 10.91 3.95
CA LYS A 80 -11.99 9.87 2.92
C LYS A 80 -12.92 10.02 1.71
N GLU A 81 -14.14 10.49 1.95
CA GLU A 81 -15.16 10.66 0.93
C GLU A 81 -15.24 12.13 0.53
N PRO A 82 -15.24 12.45 -0.78
CA PRO A 82 -15.46 13.81 -1.22
C PRO A 82 -16.81 14.29 -0.67
N PRO A 83 -16.94 15.54 -0.18
CA PRO A 83 -18.23 16.08 0.18
C PRO A 83 -19.16 15.90 -1.02
N GLN A 84 -20.27 15.20 -0.83
CA GLN A 84 -21.26 14.99 -1.89
C GLN A 84 -21.79 16.37 -2.28
N VAL A 85 -21.28 16.91 -3.38
CA VAL A 85 -21.85 18.10 -4.01
C VAL A 85 -23.20 17.63 -4.56
N PRO A 86 -24.34 18.13 -4.06
CA PRO A 86 -25.62 17.76 -4.62
C PRO A 86 -25.61 18.15 -6.10
N SER A 87 -25.67 17.15 -6.98
CA SER A 87 -25.89 17.36 -8.40
C SER A 87 -27.29 17.97 -8.54
N ASN A 88 -27.35 19.29 -8.62
CA ASN A 88 -28.60 19.99 -8.90
C ASN A 88 -29.07 19.55 -10.30
N PRO A 89 -30.30 19.05 -10.46
CA PRO A 89 -30.82 18.62 -11.75
C PRO A 89 -30.94 19.77 -12.76
#